data_AF-A0A160VD13-F1
#
_entry.id   AF-A0A160VD13-F1
#
_cell.length_a   1.000
_cell.length_b   1.000
_cell.length_c   1.000
_cell.angle_alpha   90.00
_cell.angle_beta   90.00
_cell.angle_gamma   90.00
#
_symmetry.space_group_name_H-M   'P 1'
#
loop_
_entity.id
_entity.type
_entity.pdbx_description
1 polymer ?
#
loop_
_entity_poly.entity_id
_entity_poly.type
_entity_poly.pdbx_seq_one_letter_code
_entity_poly.pdbx_strand_id
1 'polypeptide(L)'
;MKLVDDLRPDLVAIGAPLNLPSGFCCLDQSCDCRFSVPDRKGRLLELELAKMGISCFYTNKGSIIRELIYRGILISQNLRGAGYNVIEVYPHASKMLLFGDKVPPKNSAASISYTIGHLTPLVSGMEKHADDLDRNSCDAIINAYTGQLHAQSNTDVLGDPEEGTLVLPKLPN
;
A
#
# COMPACT_ATOMS: atom_id res chain seq x y z
N MET A 1 -12.46 0.25 15.77
CA MET A 1 -12.91 0.07 14.37
C MET A 1 -14.13 0.88 13.99
N LYS A 2 -14.80 1.53 14.96
CA LYS A 2 -15.96 2.43 14.79
C LYS A 2 -16.26 2.95 13.37
N LEU A 3 -15.35 3.67 12.71
CA LEU A 3 -15.60 4.19 11.36
C LEU A 3 -15.94 3.10 10.32
N VAL A 4 -15.20 1.98 10.34
CA VAL A 4 -15.43 0.85 9.42
C VAL A 4 -16.72 0.11 9.81
N ASP A 5 -17.01 0.03 11.11
CA ASP A 5 -18.24 -0.58 11.62
C ASP A 5 -19.48 0.26 11.24
N ASP A 6 -19.35 1.59 11.27
CA ASP A 6 -20.39 2.56 10.94
C ASP A 6 -20.64 2.64 9.42
N LEU A 7 -19.57 2.67 8.60
CA LEU A 7 -19.67 2.79 7.15
C LEU A 7 -19.91 1.46 6.44
N ARG A 8 -19.52 0.33 7.05
CA ARG A 8 -19.61 -1.02 6.49
C ARG A 8 -19.13 -1.13 5.03
N PRO A 9 -17.88 -0.77 4.72
CA PRO A 9 -17.38 -0.82 3.35
C PRO A 9 -17.26 -2.26 2.85
N ASP A 10 -17.49 -2.47 1.55
CA ASP A 10 -17.29 -3.77 0.90
C ASP A 10 -15.81 -4.16 0.79
N LEU A 11 -14.92 -3.17 0.85
CA LEU A 11 -13.46 -3.31 0.68
C LEU A 11 -12.71 -2.27 1.52
N VAL A 12 -11.62 -2.69 2.17
CA VAL A 12 -10.69 -1.81 2.88
C VAL A 12 -9.30 -1.92 2.25
N ALA A 13 -8.77 -0.80 1.76
CA ALA A 13 -7.40 -0.72 1.24
C ALA A 13 -6.46 -0.16 2.31
N ILE A 14 -5.37 -0.87 2.61
CA ILE A 14 -4.38 -0.46 3.62
C ILE A 14 -3.03 -0.19 2.96
N GLY A 15 -2.52 1.02 3.16
CA GLY A 15 -1.23 1.51 2.66
C GLY A 15 -0.01 1.08 3.46
N ALA A 16 0.09 -0.20 3.85
CA ALA A 16 1.20 -0.74 4.65
C ALA A 16 1.38 -2.24 4.42
N PRO A 17 2.58 -2.81 4.64
CA PRO A 17 2.78 -4.25 4.62
C PRO A 17 1.81 -4.99 5.56
N LEU A 18 1.10 -5.99 5.03
CA LEU A 18 0.06 -6.75 5.75
C LEU A 18 0.46 -8.19 6.06
N ASN A 19 1.65 -8.60 5.64
CA ASN A 19 2.15 -9.97 5.79
C ASN A 19 3.67 -9.95 6.06
N LEU A 20 4.13 -10.97 6.79
CA LEU A 20 5.55 -11.28 6.89
C LEU A 20 6.02 -12.04 5.64
N PRO A 21 7.31 -12.00 5.30
CA PRO A 21 7.84 -12.82 4.20
C PRO A 21 7.74 -14.31 4.51
N SER A 22 7.64 -15.13 3.47
CA SER A 22 7.61 -16.58 3.64
C SER A 22 8.83 -17.06 4.45
N GLY A 23 8.57 -17.85 5.49
CA GLY A 23 9.59 -18.42 6.39
C GLY A 23 9.87 -17.59 7.65
N PHE A 24 9.34 -16.37 7.73
CA PHE A 24 9.48 -15.53 8.92
C PHE A 24 8.30 -15.75 9.88
N CYS A 25 8.62 -16.02 11.15
CA CYS A 25 7.65 -15.90 12.24
C CYS A 25 7.62 -14.48 12.84
N CYS A 26 8.71 -13.72 12.67
CA CYS A 26 8.86 -12.36 13.17
C CYS A 26 9.99 -11.61 12.45
N LEU A 27 10.04 -10.29 12.60
CA LEU A 27 11.11 -9.40 12.14
C LEU A 27 12.20 -9.17 13.20
N ASP A 28 12.24 -9.97 14.27
CA ASP A 28 13.27 -9.86 15.31
C ASP A 28 14.62 -10.38 14.82
N GLN A 29 15.68 -9.58 14.98
CA GLN A 29 17.06 -9.91 14.60
C GLN A 29 17.63 -11.09 15.40
N SER A 30 17.18 -11.29 16.64
CA SER A 30 17.64 -12.38 17.51
C SER A 30 17.03 -13.75 17.16
N CYS A 31 15.93 -13.78 16.41
CA CYS A 31 15.28 -15.04 16.02
C CYS A 31 16.00 -15.71 14.84
N ASP A 32 15.93 -17.04 14.76
CA ASP A 32 16.57 -17.82 13.70
C ASP A 32 15.72 -18.06 12.44
N CYS A 33 14.47 -17.58 12.40
CA CYS A 33 13.66 -17.66 11.19
C CYS A 33 14.33 -16.92 10.00
N ARG A 34 14.20 -17.46 8.79
CA ARG A 34 14.82 -16.97 7.54
C ARG A 34 13.82 -17.08 6.40
N PHE A 35 14.16 -16.54 5.24
CA PHE A 35 13.31 -16.68 4.05
C PHE A 35 13.22 -18.16 3.68
N SER A 36 12.02 -18.63 3.33
CA SER A 36 11.82 -19.98 2.80
C SER A 36 12.57 -20.21 1.48
N VAL A 37 12.78 -19.14 0.72
CA VAL A 37 13.53 -19.17 -0.53
C VAL A 37 14.91 -18.53 -0.30
N PRO A 38 16.02 -19.23 -0.60
CA PRO A 38 17.37 -18.68 -0.48
C PRO A 38 17.55 -17.37 -1.25
N ASP A 39 18.47 -16.53 -0.76
CA ASP A 39 18.91 -15.27 -1.39
C ASP A 39 17.83 -14.17 -1.60
N ARG A 40 16.60 -14.39 -1.10
CA ARG A 40 15.58 -13.33 -1.07
C ARG A 40 15.94 -12.25 -0.06
N LYS A 41 15.59 -11.00 -0.41
CA LYS A 41 15.80 -9.81 0.43
C LYS A 41 14.48 -9.21 0.95
N GLY A 42 13.34 -9.66 0.44
CA GLY A 42 12.00 -9.19 0.75
C GLY A 42 10.92 -10.13 0.22
N ARG A 43 9.65 -9.72 0.34
CA ARG A 43 8.48 -10.45 -0.18
C ARG A 43 8.48 -10.45 -1.71
N LEU A 44 7.83 -11.42 -2.37
CA LEU A 44 7.78 -11.48 -3.83
C LEU A 44 7.23 -10.18 -4.45
N LEU A 45 6.14 -9.62 -3.90
CA LEU A 45 5.59 -8.35 -4.37
C LEU A 45 6.61 -7.20 -4.35
N GLU A 46 7.52 -7.18 -3.36
CA GLU A 46 8.53 -6.14 -3.21
C GLU A 46 9.66 -6.31 -4.23
N LEU A 47 10.04 -7.56 -4.50
CA LEU A 47 11.00 -7.90 -5.54
C LEU A 47 10.45 -7.58 -6.93
N GLU A 48 9.16 -7.81 -7.17
CA GLU A 48 8.47 -7.48 -8.42
C GLU A 48 8.39 -5.96 -8.63
N LEU A 49 7.99 -5.19 -7.60
CA LEU A 49 8.05 -3.73 -7.62
C LEU A 49 9.45 -3.21 -7.98
N ALA A 50 10.50 -3.77 -7.36
CA ALA A 50 11.87 -3.35 -7.61
C ALA A 50 12.31 -3.64 -9.06
N LYS A 51 11.87 -4.77 -9.66
CA LYS A 51 12.13 -5.09 -11.07
C LYS A 51 11.43 -4.11 -12.02
N MET A 52 10.30 -3.54 -11.61
CA MET A 52 9.60 -2.50 -12.35
C MET A 52 10.20 -1.10 -12.17
N GLY A 53 11.32 -0.97 -11.44
CA GLY A 53 11.96 0.32 -11.15
C GLY A 53 11.23 1.15 -10.08
N ILE A 54 10.25 0.56 -9.37
CA ILE A 54 9.52 1.25 -8.31
C ILE A 54 10.19 0.97 -6.96
N SER A 55 10.71 2.02 -6.34
CA SER A 55 11.39 1.90 -5.05
C SER A 55 10.45 1.50 -3.91
N CYS A 56 10.86 0.51 -3.12
CA CYS A 56 10.17 0.11 -1.90
C CYS A 56 11.18 -0.32 -0.81
N PHE A 57 10.73 -0.29 0.45
CA PHE A 57 11.49 -0.87 1.55
C PHE A 57 11.14 -2.34 1.67
N TYR A 58 12.16 -3.19 1.73
CA TYR A 58 11.93 -4.62 1.91
C TYR A 58 11.52 -4.95 3.35
N THR A 59 10.53 -5.81 3.47
CA THR A 59 10.09 -6.38 4.74
C THR A 59 11.04 -7.51 5.13
N ASN A 60 11.87 -7.29 6.14
CA ASN A 60 12.83 -8.26 6.69
C ASN A 60 13.30 -7.80 8.08
N LYS A 61 14.27 -8.52 8.67
CA LYS A 61 14.79 -8.21 10.03
C LYS A 61 15.51 -6.86 10.14
N GLY A 62 15.92 -6.29 9.01
CA GLY A 62 16.51 -4.96 8.89
C GLY A 62 15.51 -3.84 8.59
N SER A 63 14.20 -4.13 8.53
CA SER A 63 13.20 -3.09 8.28
C SER A 63 13.22 -2.03 9.39
N ILE A 64 13.34 -0.76 9.02
CA ILE A 64 13.30 0.37 9.95
C ILE A 64 11.88 0.71 10.43
N ILE A 65 10.86 0.23 9.71
CA ILE A 65 9.43 0.48 9.98
C ILE A 65 8.72 -0.73 10.61
N ARG A 66 9.43 -1.55 11.40
CA ARG A 66 8.90 -2.80 12.02
C ARG A 66 7.56 -2.60 12.74
N GLU A 67 7.44 -1.55 13.55
CA GLU A 67 6.21 -1.26 14.30
C GLU A 67 5.02 -0.96 13.37
N LEU A 68 5.26 -0.25 12.26
CA LEU A 68 4.22 0.03 11.27
C LEU A 68 3.79 -1.26 10.53
N ILE A 69 4.74 -2.15 10.24
CA ILE A 69 4.46 -3.45 9.61
C ILE A 69 3.59 -4.30 10.54
N TYR A 70 3.98 -4.48 11.80
CA TYR A 70 3.18 -5.25 12.75
C TYR A 70 1.81 -4.63 13.01
N ARG A 71 1.73 -3.30 13.07
CA ARG A 71 0.44 -2.61 13.17
C ARG A 71 -0.44 -2.87 11.94
N GLY A 72 0.13 -2.84 10.74
CA GLY A 72 -0.59 -3.16 9.49
C GLY A 72 -1.15 -4.58 9.50
N ILE A 73 -0.30 -5.56 9.84
CA ILE A 73 -0.68 -6.97 10.02
C ILE A 73 -1.84 -7.09 11.01
N LEU A 74 -1.72 -6.50 12.20
CA LEU A 74 -2.75 -6.59 13.25
C LEU A 74 -4.08 -5.97 12.82
N ILE A 75 -4.05 -4.77 12.21
CA ILE A 75 -5.26 -4.10 11.70
C ILE A 75 -5.94 -4.97 10.65
N SER A 76 -5.16 -5.50 9.71
CA SER A 76 -5.65 -6.37 8.64
C SER A 76 -6.28 -7.65 9.17
N GLN A 77 -5.63 -8.32 10.12
CA GLN A 77 -6.16 -9.52 10.77
C GLN A 77 -7.49 -9.25 11.47
N ASN A 78 -7.60 -8.15 12.21
CA ASN A 78 -8.83 -7.78 12.89
C ASN A 78 -9.97 -7.48 11.91
N LEU A 79 -9.70 -6.76 10.82
CA LEU A 79 -10.70 -6.46 9.80
C LEU A 79 -11.17 -7.74 9.08
N ARG A 80 -10.23 -8.59 8.67
CA ARG A 80 -10.54 -9.88 8.02
C ARG A 80 -11.32 -10.79 8.98
N GLY A 81 -10.94 -10.84 10.24
CA GLY A 81 -11.65 -11.59 11.29
C GLY A 81 -13.08 -11.08 11.55
N ALA A 82 -13.33 -9.79 11.29
CA ALA A 82 -14.66 -9.18 11.32
C ALA A 82 -15.45 -9.36 10.00
N GLY A 83 -14.89 -10.03 8.99
CA GLY A 83 -15.55 -10.35 7.72
C GLY A 83 -15.34 -9.32 6.60
N TYR A 84 -14.46 -8.33 6.79
CA TYR A 84 -14.14 -7.35 5.74
C TYR A 84 -13.12 -7.89 4.74
N ASN A 85 -13.31 -7.54 3.46
CA ASN A 85 -12.29 -7.75 2.44
C ASN A 85 -11.19 -6.69 2.61
N VAL A 86 -9.94 -7.13 2.71
CA VAL A 86 -8.79 -6.24 2.96
C VAL A 86 -7.67 -6.49 1.95
N ILE A 87 -7.26 -5.44 1.25
CA ILE A 87 -6.14 -5.46 0.29
C ILE A 87 -4.97 -4.61 0.78
N GLU A 88 -3.76 -5.07 0.48
CA GLU A 88 -2.54 -4.25 0.61
C GLU A 88 -2.42 -3.38 -0.63
N VAL A 89 -2.16 -2.09 -0.42
CA VAL A 89 -1.85 -1.12 -1.47
C VAL A 89 -0.59 -0.34 -1.10
N TYR A 90 0.08 0.23 -2.09
CA TYR A 90 1.27 1.06 -1.86
C TYR A 90 1.06 2.42 -2.53
N PRO A 91 0.83 3.51 -1.77
CA PRO A 91 0.42 4.79 -2.34
C PRO A 91 1.49 5.37 -3.27
N HIS A 92 2.77 5.13 -2.98
CA HIS A 92 3.85 5.58 -3.85
C HIS A 92 3.83 4.89 -5.23
N ALA A 93 3.68 3.56 -5.26
CA ALA A 93 3.57 2.83 -6.52
C ALA A 93 2.30 3.20 -7.28
N SER A 94 1.16 3.32 -6.57
CA SER A 94 -0.11 3.74 -7.15
C SER A 94 0.00 5.14 -7.78
N LYS A 95 0.65 6.08 -7.09
CA LYS A 95 0.90 7.43 -7.60
C LYS A 95 1.75 7.42 -8.87
N MET A 96 2.83 6.63 -8.89
CA MET A 96 3.70 6.52 -10.08
C MET A 96 2.95 5.93 -11.27
N LEU A 97 2.13 4.90 -11.06
CA LEU A 97 1.36 4.26 -12.13
C LEU A 97 0.23 5.15 -12.65
N LEU A 98 -0.44 5.90 -11.78
CA LEU A 98 -1.56 6.78 -12.17
C LEU A 98 -1.10 8.09 -12.81
N PHE A 99 -0.01 8.69 -12.33
CA PHE A 99 0.39 10.05 -12.71
C PHE A 99 1.72 10.11 -13.49
N GLY A 100 2.41 8.98 -13.62
CA GLY A 100 3.66 8.84 -14.38
C GLY A 100 4.92 9.30 -13.64
N ASP A 101 6.07 9.23 -14.31
CA ASP A 101 7.40 9.45 -13.73
C ASP A 101 7.76 10.92 -13.46
N LYS A 102 6.87 11.86 -13.81
CA LYS A 102 7.07 13.30 -13.58
C LYS A 102 6.64 13.75 -12.17
N VAL A 103 6.51 12.82 -11.23
CA VAL A 103 6.17 13.14 -9.85
C VAL A 103 7.27 14.01 -9.23
N PRO A 104 6.94 15.22 -8.70
CA PRO A 104 7.92 16.06 -8.04
C PRO A 104 8.57 15.35 -6.85
N PRO A 105 9.84 15.67 -6.51
CA PRO A 105 10.58 15.02 -5.44
C PRO A 105 9.77 14.86 -4.15
N LYS A 106 9.85 13.64 -3.58
CA LYS A 106 9.24 13.24 -2.31
C LYS A 106 9.72 14.22 -1.24
N ASN A 107 8.83 15.09 -0.74
CA ASN A 107 9.03 16.17 0.25
C ASN A 107 9.05 17.62 -0.25
N SER A 108 8.61 17.93 -1.47
CA SER A 108 8.33 19.33 -1.86
C SER A 108 6.86 19.70 -1.68
N ALA A 109 6.56 20.96 -1.33
CA ALA A 109 5.19 21.48 -1.35
C ALA A 109 4.54 21.32 -2.75
N ALA A 110 5.36 21.45 -3.80
CA ALA A 110 4.96 21.17 -5.18
C ALA A 110 4.46 19.73 -5.38
N SER A 111 4.98 18.74 -4.64
CA SER A 111 4.51 17.36 -4.71
C SER A 111 3.09 17.19 -4.15
N ILE A 112 2.72 17.95 -3.11
CA ILE A 112 1.36 17.93 -2.55
C ILE A 112 0.39 18.58 -3.53
N SER A 113 0.66 19.82 -3.98
CA SER A 113 -0.19 20.51 -4.96
C SER A 113 -0.34 19.73 -6.26
N TYR A 114 0.74 19.08 -6.73
CA TYR A 114 0.68 18.18 -7.89
C TYR A 114 -0.28 17.01 -7.65
N THR A 115 -0.20 16.38 -6.47
CA THR A 115 -1.05 15.23 -6.13
C THR A 115 -2.51 15.65 -6.02
N ILE A 116 -2.79 16.76 -5.34
CA ILE A 116 -4.14 17.32 -5.24
C ILE A 116 -4.71 17.60 -6.64
N GLY A 117 -3.95 18.29 -7.50
CA GLY A 117 -4.39 18.60 -8.86
C GLY A 117 -4.75 17.38 -9.71
N HIS A 118 -4.06 16.24 -9.53
CA HIS A 118 -4.37 15.00 -10.23
C HIS A 118 -5.53 14.21 -9.60
N LEU A 119 -5.72 14.32 -8.28
CA LEU A 119 -6.79 13.63 -7.57
C LEU A 119 -8.14 14.36 -7.64
N THR A 120 -8.17 15.69 -7.66
CA THR A 120 -9.40 16.49 -7.75
C THR A 120 -10.35 16.06 -8.88
N PRO A 121 -9.90 15.80 -10.12
CA PRO A 121 -10.80 15.33 -11.17
C PRO A 121 -11.26 13.86 -10.98
N LEU A 122 -10.61 13.09 -10.12
CA LEU A 122 -10.89 11.67 -9.87
C LEU A 122 -11.79 11.44 -8.66
N VAL A 123 -11.73 12.34 -7.67
CA VAL A 123 -12.42 12.21 -6.38
C VAL A 123 -13.35 13.40 -6.16
N SER A 124 -14.64 13.19 -6.40
CA SER A 124 -15.65 14.23 -6.25
C SER A 124 -15.72 14.78 -4.82
N GLY A 125 -15.75 16.11 -4.68
CA GLY A 125 -15.85 16.78 -3.38
C GLY A 125 -14.49 17.09 -2.73
N MET A 126 -13.39 16.60 -3.30
CA MET A 126 -12.04 16.86 -2.82
C MET A 126 -11.68 18.36 -2.90
N GLU A 127 -12.22 19.08 -3.89
CA GLU A 127 -11.96 20.50 -4.10
C GLU A 127 -12.35 21.37 -2.89
N LYS A 128 -13.32 20.94 -2.10
CA LYS A 128 -13.80 21.65 -0.90
C LYS A 128 -12.85 21.54 0.29
N HIS A 129 -11.92 20.60 0.23
CA HIS A 129 -10.99 20.26 1.31
C HIS A 129 -9.54 20.43 0.89
N ALA A 130 -9.27 20.96 -0.31
CA ALA A 130 -7.94 21.00 -0.90
C ALA A 130 -6.90 21.69 0.00
N ASP A 131 -7.29 22.75 0.72
CA ASP A 131 -6.41 23.52 1.61
C ASP A 131 -6.05 22.76 2.91
N ASP A 132 -6.85 21.75 3.30
CA ASP A 132 -6.64 20.95 4.51
C ASP A 132 -5.82 19.67 4.23
N LEU A 133 -5.54 19.36 2.96
CA LEU A 133 -4.89 18.12 2.58
C LEU A 133 -3.38 18.17 2.75
N ASP A 134 -2.88 17.28 3.62
CA ASP A 134 -1.46 16.99 3.75
C ASP A 134 -1.05 15.76 2.94
N ARG A 135 0.24 15.41 3.01
CA ARG A 135 0.79 14.22 2.35
C ARG A 135 0.08 12.94 2.79
N ASN A 136 -0.17 12.77 4.08
CA ASN A 136 -0.74 11.53 4.60
C ASN A 136 -2.20 11.37 4.14
N SER A 137 -2.95 12.47 4.08
CA SER A 137 -4.31 12.52 3.57
C SER A 137 -4.34 12.23 2.07
N CYS A 138 -3.41 12.77 1.29
CA CYS A 138 -3.25 12.42 -0.13
C CYS A 138 -2.95 10.92 -0.32
N ASP A 139 -2.01 10.36 0.45
CA ASP A 139 -1.68 8.93 0.38
C ASP A 139 -2.89 8.07 0.76
N ALA A 140 -3.69 8.47 1.76
CA ALA A 140 -4.92 7.79 2.14
C ALA A 140 -5.99 7.84 1.02
N ILE A 141 -6.15 8.99 0.34
CA ILE A 141 -7.05 9.12 -0.80
C ILE A 141 -6.58 8.25 -1.98
N ILE A 142 -5.26 8.21 -2.26
CA ILE A 142 -4.71 7.33 -3.29
C ILE A 142 -4.99 5.86 -2.95
N ASN A 143 -4.80 5.44 -1.70
CA ASN A 143 -5.12 4.08 -1.27
C ASN A 143 -6.60 3.74 -1.48
N ALA A 144 -7.50 4.65 -1.09
CA ALA A 144 -8.94 4.47 -1.28
C ALA A 144 -9.31 4.42 -2.78
N TYR A 145 -8.71 5.27 -3.60
CA TYR A 145 -8.91 5.29 -5.04
C TYR A 145 -8.40 4.01 -5.71
N THR A 146 -7.24 3.48 -5.32
CA THR A 146 -6.76 2.16 -5.76
C THR A 146 -7.75 1.05 -5.36
N GLY A 147 -8.35 1.12 -4.18
CA GLY A 147 -9.43 0.23 -3.76
C GLY A 147 -10.68 0.33 -4.67
N GLN A 148 -11.07 1.54 -5.05
CA GLN A 148 -12.17 1.74 -6.00
C GLN A 148 -11.85 1.15 -7.39
N LEU A 149 -10.63 1.34 -7.90
CA LEU A 149 -10.19 0.72 -9.15
C LEU A 149 -10.21 -0.81 -9.07
N HIS A 150 -9.85 -1.37 -7.91
CA HIS A 150 -9.89 -2.82 -7.69
C HIS A 150 -11.31 -3.38 -7.80
N ALA A 151 -12.28 -2.69 -7.18
CA ALA A 151 -13.70 -3.04 -7.31
C ALA A 151 -14.21 -2.97 -8.75
N GLN A 152 -13.56 -2.17 -9.61
CA GLN A 152 -13.86 -2.04 -11.04
C GLN A 152 -13.03 -2.96 -11.93
N SER A 153 -12.22 -3.86 -11.36
CA SER A 153 -11.30 -4.74 -12.12
C SER A 153 -10.27 -3.99 -12.98
N ASN A 154 -9.89 -2.77 -12.56
CA ASN A 154 -8.91 -1.90 -13.21
C ASN A 154 -7.56 -1.90 -12.47
N THR A 155 -7.16 -3.07 -11.97
CA THR A 155 -5.94 -3.26 -11.17
C THR A 155 -5.21 -4.52 -11.56
N ASP A 156 -3.91 -4.54 -11.33
CA ASP A 156 -3.09 -5.74 -11.31
C ASP A 156 -2.70 -6.10 -9.87
N VAL A 157 -2.29 -7.35 -9.68
CA VAL A 157 -1.89 -7.90 -8.38
C VAL A 157 -0.49 -8.49 -8.49
N LEU A 158 0.40 -8.06 -7.59
CA LEU A 158 1.76 -8.58 -7.47
C LEU A 158 1.89 -9.48 -6.24
N GLY A 159 2.89 -10.34 -6.24
CA GLY A 159 3.24 -11.20 -5.11
C GLY A 159 2.59 -12.58 -5.14
N ASP A 160 2.59 -13.21 -3.96
CA ASP A 160 2.16 -14.59 -3.76
C ASP A 160 1.17 -14.62 -2.59
N PRO A 161 -0.01 -15.25 -2.73
CA PRO A 161 -1.03 -15.28 -1.67
C PRO A 161 -0.54 -15.79 -0.31
N GLU A 162 0.48 -16.67 -0.27
CA GLU A 162 1.01 -17.23 0.97
C GLU A 162 1.84 -16.21 1.77
N GLU A 163 2.54 -15.27 1.10
CA GLU A 163 3.31 -14.21 1.74
C GLU A 163 2.73 -12.79 1.56
N GLY A 164 1.54 -12.71 0.99
CA GLY A 164 0.79 -11.49 0.74
C GLY A 164 0.90 -11.00 -0.70
N THR A 165 -0.16 -10.34 -1.14
CA THR A 165 -0.29 -9.74 -2.46
C THR A 165 -0.45 -8.24 -2.38
N LEU A 166 0.04 -7.51 -3.37
CA LEU A 166 -0.09 -6.06 -3.49
C LEU A 166 -0.99 -5.70 -4.67
N VAL A 167 -2.04 -4.92 -4.41
CA VAL A 167 -2.94 -4.40 -5.44
C VAL A 167 -2.42 -3.05 -5.93
N LEU A 168 -2.33 -2.89 -7.25
CA LEU A 168 -1.87 -1.69 -7.92
C LEU A 168 -2.83 -1.30 -9.05
N PRO A 169 -2.91 -0.01 -9.43
CA PRO A 169 -3.52 0.40 -10.69
C PRO A 169 -2.97 -0.42 -11.86
N LYS A 170 -3.81 -0.66 -12.87
CA LYS A 170 -3.46 -1.47 -14.04
C LYS A 170 -2.13 -1.02 -14.67
N LEU A 171 -1.25 -1.98 -14.93
CA LEU A 171 0.04 -1.73 -15.54
C LEU A 171 -0.13 -1.32 -17.00
N PRO A 172 0.71 -0.40 -17.50
CA PRO A 172 0.72 -0.08 -18.93
C PRO A 172 1.12 -1.33 -19.73
N ASN A 173 0.39 -1.60 -20.81
CA ASN A 173 0.69 -2.67 -21.77
C ASN A 173 2.00 -2.41 -22.52
#